data_AF-A0A101NRX2-F1
#
_entry.id   AF-A0A101NRX2-F1
#
_cell.length_a   1.000
_cell.length_b   1.000
_cell.length_c   1.000
_cell.angle_alpha   90.00
_cell.angle_beta   90.00
_cell.angle_gamma   90.00
#
_symmetry.space_group_name_H-M   'P 1'
#
loop_
_entity.id
_entity.type
_entity.pdbx_description
1 polymer ?
#
loop_
_entity_poly.entity_id
_entity_poly.type
_entity_poly.pdbx_seq_one_letter_code
_entity_poly.pdbx_strand_id
1 'polypeptide(L)'
;MAPMTSTPPPSSLDPRIAARLKRSADGLLPAIAQQYDTGEVLMLGWMDDEALHRTLTTGRCTYWSRSRQEYWVKGDTSGHFQWVKSVALDCDADTLLVKVDQVGAACHTGARTCFDEDVLLKDGDSGADSGVPDADQ
;
A
#
# COMPACT_ATOMS: atom_id res chain seq x y z
N MET A 1 4.78 21.71 23.20
CA MET A 1 5.65 20.94 22.30
C MET A 1 5.43 21.48 20.90
N ALA A 2 6.44 22.08 20.28
CA ALA A 2 6.33 22.59 18.91
C ALA A 2 6.34 21.42 17.92
N PRO A 3 5.56 21.45 16.83
CA PRO A 3 5.66 20.44 15.78
C PRO A 3 7.01 20.63 15.09
N MET A 4 7.89 19.64 15.20
CA MET A 4 9.10 19.60 14.42
C MET A 4 8.69 19.26 12.99
N THR A 5 8.56 20.27 12.14
CA THR A 5 8.50 20.07 10.69
C THR A 5 9.88 19.58 10.25
N SER A 6 10.09 18.27 10.32
CA SER A 6 11.26 17.64 9.72
C SER A 6 11.10 17.78 8.21
N THR A 7 11.84 18.71 7.61
CA THR A 7 11.98 18.77 6.15
C THR A 7 12.45 17.39 5.68
N PRO A 8 11.68 16.67 4.84
CA PRO A 8 12.13 15.39 4.32
C PRO A 8 13.44 15.59 3.53
N PRO A 9 14.34 14.60 3.51
CA PRO A 9 15.56 14.67 2.73
C PRO A 9 15.24 15.00 1.26
N PRO A 10 16.16 15.64 0.51
CA PRO A 10 15.91 16.03 -0.87
C PRO A 10 15.65 14.79 -1.72
N SER A 11 14.38 14.56 -2.02
CA SER A 11 13.94 13.57 -3.00
C SER A 11 14.20 14.10 -4.42
N SER A 12 14.52 13.19 -5.34
CA SER A 12 14.64 13.51 -6.76
C SER A 12 13.29 13.48 -7.51
N LEU A 13 12.17 13.45 -6.78
CA LEU A 13 10.82 13.50 -7.36
C LEU A 13 10.63 14.81 -8.14
N ASP A 14 9.97 14.73 -9.30
CA ASP A 14 9.63 15.92 -10.10
C ASP A 14 8.87 16.93 -9.20
N PRO A 15 9.36 18.17 -9.05
CA PRO A 15 8.73 19.18 -8.19
C PRO A 15 7.26 19.45 -8.53
N ARG A 16 6.86 19.27 -9.79
CA ARG A 16 5.46 19.44 -10.23
C ARG A 16 4.56 18.32 -9.74
N ILE A 17 5.10 17.11 -9.58
CA ILE A 17 4.39 16.00 -8.94
C ILE A 17 4.37 16.25 -7.44
N ALA A 18 5.52 16.54 -6.83
CA ALA A 18 5.65 16.77 -5.40
C ALA A 18 4.71 17.86 -4.86
N ALA A 19 4.51 18.94 -5.62
CA ALA A 19 3.61 20.04 -5.27
C ALA A 19 2.13 19.65 -5.19
N ARG A 20 1.73 18.52 -5.78
CA ARG A 20 0.35 18.03 -5.77
C ARG A 20 0.02 17.12 -4.59
N LEU A 21 1.04 16.52 -3.96
CA LEU A 21 0.84 15.45 -2.98
C LEU A 21 0.50 16.02 -1.59
N LYS A 22 -0.56 15.52 -0.98
CA LYS A 22 -0.91 15.77 0.42
C LYS A 22 -0.45 14.60 1.26
N ARG A 23 0.77 14.70 1.76
CA ARG A 23 1.34 13.66 2.63
C ARG A 23 0.72 13.72 4.02
N SER A 24 0.73 12.59 4.73
CA SER A 24 0.46 12.54 6.16
C SER A 24 1.49 13.35 6.97
N ALA A 25 1.26 13.49 8.27
CA ALA A 25 2.20 14.14 9.19
C ALA A 25 3.60 13.48 9.20
N ASP A 26 3.67 12.19 8.87
CA ASP A 26 4.93 11.44 8.77
C ASP A 26 5.61 11.58 7.40
N GLY A 27 5.05 12.38 6.48
CA GLY A 27 5.56 12.55 5.12
C GLY A 27 5.22 11.40 4.18
N LEU A 28 4.20 10.60 4.49
CA LEU A 28 3.84 9.39 3.74
C LEU A 28 2.50 9.51 3.00
N LEU A 29 2.37 8.75 1.92
CA LEU A 29 1.13 8.51 1.18
C LEU A 29 0.79 7.02 1.27
N PRO A 30 -0.48 6.64 1.52
CA PRO A 30 -0.96 5.30 1.24
C PRO A 30 -0.84 5.01 -0.27
N ALA A 31 -0.37 3.82 -0.60
CA ALA A 31 -0.27 3.35 -1.98
C ALA A 31 -1.01 2.02 -2.12
N ILE A 32 -2.14 2.04 -2.82
CA ILE A 32 -2.94 0.86 -3.12
C ILE A 32 -2.37 0.23 -4.38
N ALA A 33 -1.80 -0.97 -4.25
CA ALA A 33 -1.39 -1.76 -5.40
C ALA A 33 -2.60 -2.55 -5.91
N GLN A 34 -2.93 -2.34 -7.18
CA GLN A 34 -4.06 -2.99 -7.84
C GLN A 34 -3.59 -3.71 -9.10
N GLN A 35 -4.06 -4.92 -9.33
CA GLN A 35 -3.79 -5.63 -10.58
C GLN A 35 -4.39 -4.83 -11.75
N TYR A 36 -3.57 -4.56 -12.76
CA TYR A 36 -3.90 -3.56 -13.78
C TYR A 36 -5.09 -3.93 -14.68
N ASP A 37 -5.28 -5.23 -14.95
CA ASP A 37 -6.28 -5.77 -15.87
C ASP A 37 -7.55 -6.26 -15.16
N THR A 38 -7.42 -6.90 -14.00
CA THR A 38 -8.59 -7.40 -13.24
C THR A 38 -9.18 -6.39 -12.27
N GLY A 39 -8.40 -5.38 -11.86
CA GLY A 39 -8.81 -4.45 -10.80
C GLY A 39 -8.74 -5.04 -9.38
N GLU A 40 -8.21 -6.26 -9.20
CA GLU A 40 -8.03 -6.87 -7.89
C GLU A 40 -7.09 -6.01 -7.02
N VAL A 41 -7.54 -5.62 -5.83
CA VAL A 41 -6.68 -4.94 -4.86
C VAL A 41 -5.74 -5.97 -4.25
N LEU A 42 -4.43 -5.72 -4.34
CA LEU A 42 -3.39 -6.69 -3.99
C LEU A 42 -2.81 -6.46 -2.60
N MET A 43 -2.53 -5.20 -2.29
CA MET A 43 -1.96 -4.79 -1.01
C MET A 43 -2.04 -3.28 -0.85
N LEU A 44 -1.86 -2.83 0.39
CA LEU A 44 -1.55 -1.44 0.71
C LEU A 44 -0.10 -1.35 1.18
N GLY A 45 0.63 -0.39 0.62
CA GLY A 45 1.96 0.02 1.07
C GLY A 45 1.98 1.50 1.42
N TRP A 46 3.14 1.98 1.87
CA TRP A 46 3.39 3.40 2.12
C TRP A 46 4.52 3.87 1.20
N MET A 47 4.39 5.07 0.67
CA MET A 47 5.45 5.73 -0.11
C MET A 47 5.68 7.14 0.44
N ASP A 48 6.93 7.53 0.59
CA ASP A 48 7.33 8.93 0.64
C ASP A 48 7.72 9.41 -0.77
N ASP A 49 8.27 10.60 -0.87
CA ASP A 49 8.69 11.19 -2.15
C ASP A 49 9.79 10.38 -2.84
N GLU A 50 10.68 9.73 -2.10
CA GLU A 50 11.78 8.95 -2.66
C GLU A 50 11.29 7.58 -3.14
N ALA A 51 10.44 6.91 -2.38
CA ALA A 51 9.78 5.67 -2.80
C ALA A 51 8.93 5.88 -4.05
N LEU A 52 8.19 7.00 -4.12
CA LEU A 52 7.43 7.38 -5.32
C LEU A 52 8.37 7.70 -6.49
N HIS A 53 9.44 8.47 -6.27
CA HIS A 53 10.43 8.76 -7.30
C HIS A 53 11.02 7.48 -7.91
N ARG A 54 11.49 6.55 -7.07
CA ARG A 54 12.02 5.25 -7.51
C ARG A 54 10.97 4.45 -8.26
N THR A 55 9.74 4.45 -7.78
CA THR A 55 8.62 3.75 -8.44
C THR A 55 8.37 4.29 -9.85
N LEU A 56 8.29 5.61 -10.01
CA LEU A 56 8.04 6.25 -11.29
C LEU A 56 9.20 6.11 -12.29
N THR A 57 10.44 6.08 -11.80
CA THR A 57 11.65 6.04 -12.64
C THR A 57 12.06 4.62 -13.02
N THR A 58 11.90 3.65 -12.13
CA THR A 58 12.32 2.26 -12.36
C THR A 58 11.21 1.38 -12.94
N GLY A 59 9.94 1.81 -12.83
CA GLY A 59 8.79 0.97 -13.18
C GLY A 59 8.57 -0.19 -12.19
N ARG A 60 9.20 -0.14 -11.01
CA ARG A 60 9.14 -1.15 -9.95
C ARG A 60 8.51 -0.55 -8.71
N CYS A 61 7.54 -1.22 -8.09
CA CYS A 61 7.02 -0.73 -6.82
C CYS A 61 8.09 -0.73 -5.73
N THR A 62 8.42 0.45 -5.24
CA THR A 62 9.27 0.68 -4.07
C THR A 62 8.41 1.26 -2.96
N TYR A 63 8.50 0.70 -1.77
CA TYR A 63 7.73 1.15 -0.61
C TYR A 63 8.66 1.54 0.54
N TRP A 64 8.14 2.36 1.46
CA TRP A 64 8.74 2.67 2.74
C TRP A 64 8.18 1.77 3.85
N SER A 65 9.04 1.03 4.53
CA SER A 65 8.65 0.24 5.71
C SER A 65 8.66 1.14 6.93
N ARG A 66 7.48 1.47 7.47
CA ARG A 66 7.37 2.32 8.67
C ARG A 66 8.05 1.72 9.91
N SER A 67 8.00 0.39 10.06
CA SER A 67 8.59 -0.31 11.20
C SER A 67 10.10 -0.50 11.09
N ARG A 68 10.61 -0.79 9.89
CA ARG A 68 12.05 -0.99 9.66
C ARG A 68 12.78 0.31 9.31
N GLN A 69 12.03 1.37 9.00
CA GLN A 69 12.54 2.65 8.52
C GLN A 69 13.51 2.48 7.34
N GLU A 70 13.12 1.63 6.38
CA GLU A 70 13.91 1.33 5.20
C GLU A 70 13.04 1.24 3.95
N TYR A 71 13.65 1.53 2.80
CA TYR A 71 13.04 1.26 1.50
C TYR A 71 13.14 -0.20 1.15
N TRP A 72 12.13 -0.73 0.48
CA TRP A 72 12.18 -2.05 -0.12
C TRP A 72 11.45 -2.08 -1.45
N VAL A 73 12.04 -2.77 -2.42
CA VAL A 73 11.42 -2.98 -3.73
C VAL A 73 10.67 -4.31 -3.70
N LYS A 74 9.40 -4.29 -4.10
CA LYS A 74 8.54 -5.48 -4.01
C LYS A 74 9.10 -6.62 -4.84
N GLY A 75 9.43 -7.71 -4.13
CA GLY A 75 9.86 -8.97 -4.70
C GLY A 75 11.38 -9.14 -4.83
N ASP A 76 12.22 -8.19 -4.45
CA ASP A 76 13.69 -8.34 -4.54
C ASP A 76 14.22 -9.59 -3.82
N THR A 77 13.59 -9.97 -2.72
CA THR A 77 13.95 -11.19 -1.96
C THR A 77 13.19 -12.43 -2.45
N SER A 78 11.92 -12.30 -2.83
CA SER A 78 11.04 -13.46 -3.11
C SER A 78 10.86 -13.79 -4.58
N GLY A 79 11.30 -12.93 -5.50
CA GLY A 79 10.95 -13.00 -6.93
C GLY A 79 9.52 -12.55 -7.26
N HIS A 80 8.71 -12.16 -6.25
CA HIS A 80 7.30 -11.79 -6.46
C HIS A 80 7.13 -10.31 -6.75
N PHE A 81 7.37 -9.97 -8.00
CA PHE A 81 7.56 -8.61 -8.49
C PHE A 81 6.27 -7.85 -8.78
N GLN A 82 6.31 -6.53 -8.71
CA GLN A 82 5.25 -5.62 -9.17
C GLN A 82 5.81 -4.67 -10.23
N TRP A 83 5.34 -4.84 -11.47
CA TRP A 83 5.68 -3.96 -12.59
C TRP A 83 4.62 -2.89 -12.77
N VAL A 84 5.01 -1.63 -12.62
CA VAL A 84 4.08 -0.50 -12.68
C VAL A 84 3.58 -0.32 -14.12
N LYS A 85 2.25 -0.23 -14.27
CA LYS A 85 1.58 0.12 -15.54
C LYS A 85 1.05 1.54 -15.52
N SER A 86 0.54 2.00 -14.38
CA SER A 86 0.15 3.40 -14.19
C SER A 86 0.11 3.78 -12.71
N VAL A 87 0.31 5.07 -12.42
CA VAL A 87 0.13 5.65 -11.08
C VAL A 87 -0.85 6.81 -11.18
N ALA A 88 -1.84 6.86 -10.29
CA ALA A 88 -2.82 7.93 -10.20
C ALA A 88 -2.91 8.46 -8.76
N LEU A 89 -3.26 9.73 -8.64
CA LEU A 89 -3.71 10.33 -7.38
C LEU A 89 -5.22 10.20 -7.28
N ASP A 90 -5.73 10.09 -6.07
CA ASP A 90 -7.14 10.30 -5.79
C ASP A 90 -7.54 11.79 -5.86
N CYS A 91 -8.79 12.12 -5.50
CA CYS A 91 -9.38 13.42 -5.80
C CYS A 91 -8.82 14.57 -4.95
N ASP A 92 -8.35 14.28 -3.75
CA ASP A 92 -7.70 15.25 -2.86
C ASP A 92 -6.20 15.02 -2.73
N ALA A 93 -5.65 14.06 -3.47
CA ALA A 93 -4.23 13.80 -3.68
C ALA A 93 -3.46 13.38 -2.43
N ASP A 94 -4.13 12.68 -1.51
CA ASP A 94 -3.51 12.09 -0.33
C ASP A 94 -3.22 10.59 -0.47
N THR A 95 -3.74 9.94 -1.53
CA THR A 95 -3.57 8.51 -1.77
C THR A 95 -3.16 8.22 -3.21
N LEU A 96 -2.30 7.21 -3.38
CA LEU A 96 -1.85 6.70 -4.67
C LEU A 96 -2.59 5.41 -5.05
N LEU A 97 -3.12 5.35 -6.27
CA LEU A 97 -3.47 4.08 -6.92
C LEU A 97 -2.34 3.67 -7.87
N VAL A 98 -1.69 2.55 -7.58
CA VAL A 98 -0.61 1.99 -8.39
C VAL A 98 -1.14 0.75 -9.10
N LYS A 99 -1.45 0.87 -10.39
CA LYS A 99 -1.80 -0.30 -11.20
C LYS A 99 -0.54 -1.05 -11.60
N VAL A 100 -0.49 -2.33 -11.25
CA VAL A 100 0.67 -3.19 -11.42
C VAL A 100 0.32 -4.47 -12.14
N ASP A 101 1.32 -5.04 -12.80
CA ASP A 101 1.33 -6.42 -13.25
C ASP A 101 2.15 -7.24 -12.24
N GLN A 102 1.43 -8.02 -11.43
CA GLN A 102 2.01 -8.80 -10.35
C GLN A 102 2.54 -10.14 -10.87
N VAL A 103 3.83 -10.40 -10.59
CA VAL A 103 4.45 -11.72 -10.75
C VAL A 103 4.41 -12.43 -9.39
N GLY A 104 3.93 -13.67 -9.37
CA GLY A 104 3.84 -14.46 -8.13
C GLY A 104 2.88 -13.86 -7.10
N ALA A 105 3.12 -14.12 -5.82
CA ALA A 105 2.25 -13.69 -4.72
C ALA A 105 2.50 -12.24 -4.28
N ALA A 106 1.43 -11.44 -4.13
CA ALA A 106 1.55 -10.13 -3.50
C ALA A 106 1.83 -10.27 -2.00
N CYS A 107 1.20 -11.26 -1.34
CA CYS A 107 1.30 -11.48 0.10
C CYS A 107 2.51 -12.34 0.50
N HIS A 108 3.02 -12.12 1.70
CA HIS A 108 4.11 -12.93 2.28
C HIS A 108 3.65 -14.35 2.69
N THR A 109 2.34 -14.59 2.80
CA THR A 109 1.76 -15.92 3.05
C THR A 109 1.77 -16.81 1.80
N GLY A 110 2.10 -16.25 0.63
CA GLY A 110 1.96 -16.91 -0.66
C GLY A 110 0.61 -16.64 -1.34
N ALA A 111 -0.31 -15.93 -0.69
CA ALA A 111 -1.60 -15.56 -1.27
C ALA A 111 -1.48 -14.48 -2.37
N ARG A 112 -2.45 -14.51 -3.30
CA ARG A 112 -2.49 -13.60 -4.45
C ARG A 112 -2.67 -12.14 -4.02
N THR A 113 -3.49 -11.91 -3.01
CA THR A 113 -3.74 -10.62 -2.36
C THR A 113 -3.58 -10.74 -0.85
N CYS A 114 -3.33 -9.62 -0.17
CA CYS A 114 -3.33 -9.53 1.29
C CYS A 114 -4.73 -9.59 1.91
N PHE A 115 -5.80 -9.55 1.11
CA PHE A 115 -7.18 -9.33 1.58
C PHE A 115 -8.09 -10.59 1.52
N ASP A 116 -7.52 -11.80 1.42
CA ASP A 116 -8.29 -13.05 1.26
C ASP A 116 -8.64 -13.76 2.59
N GLU A 117 -7.78 -13.70 3.60
CA GLU A 117 -7.86 -14.61 4.76
C GLU A 117 -8.95 -14.22 5.78
N ASP A 118 -9.07 -12.93 6.13
CA ASP A 118 -9.89 -12.45 7.25
C ASP A 118 -10.94 -11.42 6.80
N VAL A 119 -11.95 -11.91 6.06
CA VAL A 119 -13.06 -11.08 5.57
C VAL A 119 -14.04 -10.80 6.72
N LEU A 120 -14.06 -9.53 7.16
CA LEU A 120 -14.82 -9.07 8.33
C LEU A 120 -16.35 -9.03 8.15
N LEU A 121 -16.83 -8.91 6.91
CA LEU A 121 -18.26 -8.92 6.58
C LEU A 121 -18.44 -9.73 5.30
N LYS A 122 -19.14 -10.87 5.40
CA LYS A 122 -19.46 -11.72 4.26
C LYS A 122 -20.94 -11.56 3.91
N ASP A 123 -21.23 -11.38 2.63
CA ASP A 123 -22.61 -11.30 2.16
C ASP A 123 -23.39 -12.55 2.59
N GLY A 124 -24.49 -12.37 3.31
CA GLY A 124 -25.36 -13.45 3.77
C GLY A 124 -25.04 -14.05 5.13
N ASP A 125 -24.04 -13.53 5.86
CA ASP A 125 -23.80 -13.92 7.26
C ASP A 125 -24.76 -13.16 8.19
N SER A 126 -26.00 -13.67 8.30
CA SER A 126 -26.93 -13.22 9.34
C SER A 126 -26.45 -13.77 10.68
N GLY A 127 -25.57 -13.02 11.35
CA GLY A 127 -24.85 -13.36 12.58
C GLY A 127 -25.62 -14.27 13.55
N ALA A 128 -25.52 -15.57 13.32
CA ALA A 128 -25.91 -16.58 14.28
C ALA A 128 -24.70 -16.79 15.19
N ASP A 129 -24.59 -15.91 16.19
CA ASP A 129 -23.69 -16.07 17.32
C ASP A 129 -24.02 -17.39 18.03
N SER A 130 -23.22 -18.40 17.74
CA SER A 130 -23.21 -19.66 18.45
C SER A 130 -22.40 -19.52 19.74
N GLY A 131 -23.10 -19.31 20.86
CA GLY A 131 -22.66 -19.82 22.15
C GLY A 131 -22.24 -18.77 23.17
N VAL A 132 -23.23 -18.10 23.77
CA VAL A 132 -23.13 -17.76 25.20
C VAL A 132 -23.37 -19.07 25.98
N PRO A 133 -22.42 -19.58 26.77
CA PRO A 133 -22.69 -20.73 27.63
C PRO A 133 -23.73 -20.33 28.69
N ASP A 134 -24.79 -21.14 28.78
CA ASP A 134 -25.83 -21.06 29.78
C ASP A 134 -25.21 -21.29 31.17
N ALA A 135 -25.03 -20.20 31.92
CA ALA A 135 -24.63 -20.25 33.31
C ALA A 135 -25.90 -20.24 34.18
N ASP A 136 -26.59 -21.37 34.21
CA ASP A 136 -27.42 -21.84 35.34
C ASP A 136 -28.08 -23.18 34.96
N GLN A 137 -27.40 -24.29 35.26
CA GLN A 137 -27.97 -25.61 35.50
C GLN A 137 -26.99 -26.51 36.26
#